data_AF-A0A966C5I6-F1
#
_entry.id   AF-A0A966C5I6-F1
#
_cell.length_a   1.000
_cell.length_b   1.000
_cell.length_c   1.000
_cell.angle_alpha   90.00
_cell.angle_beta   90.00
_cell.angle_gamma   90.00
#
_symmetry.space_group_name_H-M   'P 1'
#
loop_
_entity.id
_entity.type
_entity.pdbx_description
1 polymer ?
#
loop_
_entity_poly.entity_id
_entity_poly.type
_entity_poly.pdbx_seq_one_letter_code
_entity_poly.pdbx_strand_id
1 'polypeptide(L)' 'DGFLRGQVRRIVGALIEVGRGATSEDWFATLLACAPAVPAAPTAPARGLTFERVFYGSAAGAQDGTQTN' A
#
# COMPACT_ATOMS: atom_id res chain seq x y z
N ASP A 1 7.33 9.96 -0.51
CA ASP A 1 6.30 8.94 -0.27
C ASP A 1 5.66 8.51 -1.58
N GLY A 2 5.63 7.21 -1.86
CA GLY A 2 5.04 6.71 -3.09
C GLY A 2 5.13 5.19 -3.22
N PHE A 3 4.32 4.63 -4.12
CA PHE A 3 4.28 3.20 -4.41
C PHE A 3 4.88 2.92 -5.79
N LEU A 4 5.55 1.78 -5.94
CA LEU A 4 5.99 1.29 -7.25
C LEU A 4 4.79 0.91 -8.13
N ARG A 5 5.01 0.91 -9.44
CA ARG A 5 4.00 0.47 -10.41
C ARG A 5 3.46 -0.91 -10.04
N GLY A 6 2.15 -0.97 -9.80
CA GLY A 6 1.44 -2.21 -9.47
C GLY A 6 1.76 -2.83 -8.11
N GLN A 7 2.53 -2.16 -7.24
CA GLN A 7 2.90 -2.68 -5.92
C GLN A 7 1.68 -3.03 -5.07
N VAL A 8 0.74 -2.10 -4.94
CA VAL A 8 -0.48 -2.30 -4.15
C VAL A 8 -1.29 -3.49 -4.67
N ARG A 9 -1.46 -3.61 -6.00
CA ARG A 9 -2.19 -4.74 -6.60
C ARG A 9 -1.48 -6.08 -6.41
N ARG A 10 -0.15 -6.11 -6.38
CA ARG A 10 0.63 -7.32 -6.09
C ARG A 10 0.48 -7.74 -4.63
N ILE A 11 0.57 -6.80 -3.69
CA ILE A 11 0.37 -7.04 -2.25
C ILE A 11 -1.05 -7.59 -2.01
N VAL A 12 -2.07 -6.91 -2.53
CA VAL A 12 -3.47 -7.34 -2.39
C VAL A 12 -3.70 -8.72 -3.01
N GLY A 13 -3.09 -8.99 -4.17
CA GLY A 13 -3.16 -10.30 -4.82
C GLY A 13 -2.62 -11.43 -3.94
N ALA A 14 -1.47 -11.20 -3.29
CA ALA A 14 -0.89 -12.17 -2.36
C ALA A 14 -1.76 -12.37 -1.10
N LEU A 15 -2.33 -11.29 -0.55
CA LEU A 15 -3.24 -11.37 0.59
C LEU A 15 -4.53 -12.13 0.26
N ILE A 16 -5.04 -12.03 -0.97
CA ILE A 16 -6.20 -12.80 -1.42
C ILE A 16 -5.90 -14.31 -1.37
N GLU A 17 -4.72 -14.74 -1.81
CA GLU A 17 -4.33 -16.16 -1.77
C GLU A 17 -4.21 -16.67 -0.33
N VAL A 18 -3.64 -15.87 0.58
CA VAL A 18 -3.58 -16.20 2.02
C VAL A 18 -5.00 -16.29 2.60
N GLY A 19 -5.85 -15.29 2.36
CA GLY A 19 -7.22 -15.24 2.87
C GLY A 19 -8.12 -16.36 2.32
N ARG A 20 -7.79 -16.94 1.17
CA ARG A 20 -8.46 -18.12 0.61
C ARG A 20 -7.89 -19.45 1.12
N GLY A 21 -6.81 -19.42 1.89
CA GLY A 21 -6.11 -20.61 2.37
C GLY A 21 -5.27 -21.32 1.30
N ALA A 22 -5.01 -20.67 0.16
CA ALA A 22 -4.20 -21.24 -0.92
C ALA A 22 -2.69 -21.20 -0.62
N THR A 23 -2.27 -20.34 0.32
CA THR A 23 -0.87 -20.19 0.76
C THR A 23 -0.82 -19.74 2.22
N SER A 24 0.36 -19.82 2.85
CA SER A 24 0.57 -19.46 4.26
C SER A 24 0.94 -17.99 4.45
N GLU A 25 0.76 -17.51 5.69
CA GLU A 25 1.23 -16.19 6.12
C GLU A 25 2.76 -16.07 6.00
N ASP A 26 3.50 -17.15 6.31
CA ASP A 26 4.97 -17.20 6.19
C ASP A 26 5.44 -17.02 4.74
N TRP A 27 4.69 -17.56 3.78
CA TRP A 27 4.98 -17.35 2.36
C TRP A 27 4.83 -15.86 1.99
N PHE A 28 3.79 -15.19 2.49
CA PHE A 28 3.61 -13.75 2.26
C PHE A 28 4.73 -12.92 2.91
N ALA A 29 5.14 -13.26 4.13
CA ALA A 29 6.28 -12.63 4.80
C ALA A 29 7.58 -12.80 3.99
N THR A 30 7.81 -14.00 3.46
CA THR A 30 8.96 -14.28 2.59
C THR A 30 8.91 -13.46 1.30
N LEU A 31 7.73 -13.29 0.71
CA LEU A 31 7.53 -12.52 -0.52
C LEU A 31 7.80 -11.02 -0.32
N LEU A 32 7.51 -10.49 0.88
CA LEU A 32 7.88 -9.12 1.27
C LEU A 32 9.38 -8.96 1.54
N ALA A 33 10.03 -9.98 2.10
CA ALA A 33 11.45 -9.94 2.45
C ALA A 33 12.39 -10.19 1.26
N CYS A 34 11.99 -11.01 0.29
CA CYS A 34 12.86 -11.54 -0.77
C CYS A 34 12.24 -11.39 -2.17
N ALA A 35 12.08 -10.17 -2.66
CA ALA A 35 11.82 -9.91 -4.09
C ALA A 35 13.17 -9.93 -4.84
N PRO A 36 13.55 -10.99 -5.59
CA PRO A 36 12.73 -11.66 -6.62
C PRO A 36 12.79 -13.22 -6.61
N ALA A 37 13.20 -13.86 -5.50
CA ALA A 37 13.43 -15.31 -5.47
C ALA A 37 12.15 -16.16 -5.33
N VAL A 38 11.02 -15.54 -5.02
CA VAL A 38 9.73 -16.21 -4.77
C VAL A 38 8.80 -16.01 -5.98
N PRO A 39 8.07 -17.05 -6.43
CA PRO A 39 7.03 -16.92 -7.44
C PRO A 39 6.05 -15.81 -7.05
N ALA A 40 5.85 -14.84 -7.95
CA ALA A 40 4.97 -13.72 -7.67
C ALA A 40 3.51 -14.18 -7.54
N ALA A 41 2.80 -13.66 -6.55
CA ALA A 41 1.36 -13.84 -6.41
C ALA A 41 0.60 -13.36 -7.66
N PRO A 42 -0.56 -13.96 -7.97
CA PRO A 42 -1.49 -13.40 -8.95
C PRO A 42 -1.78 -11.93 -8.64
N THR A 43 -1.63 -11.04 -9.62
CA THR A 43 -1.88 -9.61 -9.37
C THR A 43 -3.39 -9.34 -9.30
N ALA A 44 -3.85 -8.68 -8.23
CA ALA A 44 -5.27 -8.39 -8.03
C ALA A 44 -5.87 -7.60 -9.22
N PRO A 45 -7.14 -7.81 -9.59
CA PRO A 45 -7.79 -7.07 -10.69
C PRO A 45 -7.73 -5.55 -10.52
N ALA A 46 -7.60 -4.81 -11.62
CA ALA A 46 -7.49 -3.35 -11.57
C ALA A 46 -8.78 -2.65 -11.10
N ARG A 47 -9.95 -3.24 -11.42
CA ARG A 47 -11.27 -2.65 -11.14
C ARG A 47 -11.63 -2.49 -9.66
N GLY A 48 -10.85 -3.05 -8.75
CA GLY A 48 -11.10 -3.00 -7.30
C GLY A 48 -10.22 -2.02 -6.54
N LEU A 49 -9.34 -1.28 -7.20
CA LEU A 49 -8.42 -0.35 -6.54
C LEU A 49 -8.81 1.10 -6.86
N THR A 50 -9.14 1.86 -5.82
CA THR A 50 -9.48 3.29 -5.90
C THR A 50 -8.47 4.11 -5.11
N PHE A 51 -8.03 5.23 -5.67
CA PHE A 51 -7.24 6.22 -4.93
C PHE A 51 -8.17 7.12 -4.12
N GLU A 52 -8.14 6.97 -2.80
CA GLU A 52 -9.16 7.60 -1.93
C GLU A 52 -8.76 9.00 -1.47
N ARG A 53 -7.52 9.20 -1.02
CA ARG A 53 -7.09 10.46 -0.41
C ARG A 53 -5.59 10.66 -0.56
N VAL A 54 -5.19 11.93 -0.62
CA VAL A 54 -3.81 12.38 -0.45
C VAL A 54 -3.75 13.33 0.75
N PHE A 55 -2.71 13.22 1.55
CA PHE A 55 -2.44 14.17 2.63
C PHE A 55 -1.35 15.13 2.19
N TYR A 56 -1.68 16.42 2.19
CA TYR A 56 -0.69 17.48 2.08
C TYR A 56 -0.29 17.89 3.48
N GLY A 57 1.01 17.93 3.78
CA GLY A 57 1.48 18.51 5.03
C GLY A 57 1.02 19.97 5.10
N SER A 58 0.58 20.42 6.28
CA SER A 58 0.43 21.84 6.54
C SER A 58 1.78 22.48 6.25
N ALA A 59 1.85 23.35 5.24
CA ALA A 59 3.02 24.16 5.04
C ALA A 59 3.26 24.92 6.36
N ALA A 60 4.39 24.67 6.99
CA ALA A 60 4.78 25.38 8.20
C ALA A 60 4.63 26.89 7.97
N GLY A 61 3.79 27.55 8.78
CA GLY A 61 3.70 29.00 8.88
C GLY A 61 2.34 29.60 8.57
N ALA A 62 1.38 29.47 9.49
CA ALA A 62 0.34 30.48 9.75
C ALA A 62 -0.36 30.17 11.08
N GLN A 63 0.37 30.36 12.18
CA GLN A 63 -0.19 30.62 13.50
C GLN A 63 0.33 32.00 13.92
N ASP A 64 -0.01 33.05 13.17
CA ASP A 64 0.13 34.42 13.69
C ASP A 64 -1.19 34.77 14.36
N GLY A 65 -1.18 34.67 15.69
CA GLY A 65 -2.18 35.30 16.53
C GLY A 65 -2.15 36.81 16.29
N THR A 66 -3.12 37.32 15.54
CA THR A 66 -3.56 38.70 15.69
C THR A 66 -5.00 38.68 16.14
N GLN A 67 -5.19 38.52 17.45
CA GLN A 67 -6.36 39.05 18.12
C GLN A 67 -6.13 40.57 18.24
N THR A 68 -6.63 41.33 17.27
CA THR A 68 -6.66 42.81 17.33
C THR A 68 -7.82 43.23 18.23
N ASN A 69 -7.47 43.99 19.28
CA ASN A 69 -8.27 44.92 20.09
C ASN A 69 -9.78 44.67 20.22
#